data_AF-A0A242K8M5-F1
#
_entry.id   AF-A0A242K8M5-F1
#
_cell.length_a   1.000
_cell.length_b   1.000
_cell.length_c   1.000
_cell.angle_alpha   90.00
_cell.angle_beta   90.00
_cell.angle_gamma   90.00
#
_symmetry.space_group_name_H-M   'P 1'
#
loop_
_entity.id
_entity.type
_entity.pdbx_description
1 polymer ?
#
loop_
_entity_poly.entity_id
_entity_poly.type
_entity_poly.pdbx_seq_one_letter_code
_entity_poly.pdbx_strand_id
1 'polypeptide(L)'
;MRSRKRNRQRLLFFFILFLGIGTSFYYFELRLPVSGSNRTDQTDASEATQTTLAVAKANTRSEKETMSTTVVQIGEEDIPLYSQPDADSSEITTITRGEYVEYIDESYDWYHVVVNGEYEGYISSLYSELLDVDEPVTPVSLEETVVMLNPGHGGEDTGALSNDYYYYEKDITLATAQVIQDTLEAAGCTVILTRDTDTTETLDDICEDSMSNQADFFFSLHYDSTEYMNDASGTTTYYYYEKYAALAETINQSLADSLPLENRGVEVGNFQVLRQNTRPALLLELGYMNNDYDLATFVTNYYQQQVADALLEGIKEYIAS
;
A
#
# COMPACT_ATOMS: atom_id res chain seq x y z
N MET A 1 4.15 20.71 54.82
CA MET A 1 4.17 19.23 54.87
C MET A 1 3.55 18.70 53.59
N ARG A 2 4.23 17.78 52.89
CA ARG A 2 3.89 17.10 51.61
C ARG A 2 4.03 17.90 50.30
N SER A 3 5.26 17.84 49.79
CA SER A 3 5.66 17.97 48.39
C SER A 3 5.20 16.73 47.59
N ARG A 4 4.61 16.94 46.40
CA ARG A 4 4.32 15.88 45.40
C ARG A 4 5.50 15.78 44.44
N LYS A 5 6.21 14.65 44.48
CA LYS A 5 7.27 14.28 43.52
C LYS A 5 6.64 13.85 42.19
N ARG A 6 7.12 14.46 41.09
CA ARG A 6 6.95 13.95 39.72
C ARG A 6 7.88 12.75 39.53
N ASN A 7 7.32 11.60 39.14
CA ASN A 7 8.11 10.49 38.62
C ASN A 7 8.23 10.66 37.10
N ARG A 8 9.46 10.88 36.63
CA ARG A 8 9.87 10.66 35.24
C ARG A 8 10.31 9.19 35.14
N GLN A 9 9.59 8.35 34.40
CA GLN A 9 10.14 7.08 33.97
C GLN A 9 10.95 7.32 32.69
N ARG A 10 12.18 6.80 32.71
CA ARG A 10 13.18 6.95 31.67
C ARG A 10 13.01 5.79 30.69
N LEU A 11 12.90 6.14 29.41
CA LEU A 11 13.05 5.23 28.28
C LEU A 11 14.47 4.65 28.33
N LEU A 12 14.60 3.33 28.45
CA LEU A 12 15.88 2.65 28.51
C LEU A 12 16.20 2.12 27.10
N PHE A 13 17.10 2.82 26.40
CA PHE A 13 17.77 2.28 25.21
C PHE A 13 18.78 1.22 25.66
N PHE A 14 18.64 -0.01 25.18
CA PHE A 14 19.70 -1.02 25.29
C PHE A 14 20.43 -1.13 23.95
N PHE A 15 21.61 -0.53 23.91
CA PHE A 15 22.70 -0.92 23.00
C PHE A 15 23.29 -2.24 23.50
N ILE A 16 23.25 -3.29 22.69
CA ILE A 16 24.08 -4.49 22.93
C ILE A 16 25.39 -4.33 22.15
N LEU A 17 26.44 -4.01 22.89
CA LEU A 17 27.83 -4.03 22.46
C LEU A 17 28.36 -5.47 22.63
N PHE A 18 28.66 -6.18 21.54
CA PHE A 18 29.41 -7.43 21.62
C PHE A 18 30.92 -7.14 21.54
N LEU A 19 31.60 -7.30 22.67
CA LEU A 19 33.06 -7.39 22.78
C LEU A 19 33.48 -8.84 22.52
N GLY A 20 34.41 -9.01 21.59
CA GLY A 20 34.91 -10.31 21.13
C GLY A 20 35.70 -11.09 22.17
N ILE A 21 35.60 -12.41 22.06
CA ILE A 21 36.60 -13.37 22.55
C ILE A 21 36.79 -14.40 21.44
N GLY A 22 38.01 -14.47 20.91
CA GLY A 22 38.38 -15.39 19.86
C GLY A 22 38.60 -16.81 20.40
N THR A 23 38.16 -17.79 19.61
CA THR A 23 38.66 -19.17 19.67
C THR A 23 38.82 -19.68 18.24
N SER A 24 40.07 -20.00 17.87
CA SER A 24 40.41 -20.64 16.60
C SER A 24 39.80 -22.03 16.52
N PHE A 25 39.10 -22.33 15.43
CA PHE A 25 38.85 -23.70 14.98
C PHE A 25 39.30 -23.88 13.54
N TYR A 26 39.92 -25.03 13.31
CA TYR A 26 40.58 -25.46 12.08
C TYR A 26 39.62 -25.62 10.90
N TYR A 27 40.10 -25.25 9.72
CA TYR A 27 39.51 -25.48 8.41
C TYR A 27 39.30 -26.98 8.11
N PHE A 28 38.15 -27.32 7.52
CA PHE A 28 38.00 -28.49 6.67
C PHE A 28 37.08 -28.15 5.49
N GLU A 29 37.68 -27.86 4.33
CA GLU A 29 36.96 -27.72 3.05
C GLU A 29 36.52 -29.11 2.57
N LEU A 30 35.21 -29.36 2.51
CA LEU A 30 34.63 -30.43 1.71
C LEU A 30 34.22 -29.85 0.35
N ARG A 31 35.12 -29.96 -0.63
CA ARG A 31 34.80 -29.72 -2.04
C ARG A 31 34.01 -30.92 -2.58
N LEU A 32 32.76 -30.69 -2.95
CA LEU A 32 31.99 -31.61 -3.79
C LEU A 32 32.05 -31.13 -5.26
N PRO A 33 32.11 -32.06 -6.23
CA PRO A 33 32.45 -31.74 -7.61
C PRO A 33 31.31 -31.02 -8.35
N VAL A 34 31.69 -29.94 -9.05
CA VAL A 34 30.87 -29.26 -10.05
C VAL A 34 30.75 -30.16 -11.29
N SER A 35 29.53 -30.59 -11.59
CA SER A 35 29.16 -31.15 -12.90
C SER A 35 28.72 -30.00 -13.80
N GLY A 36 29.54 -29.66 -14.80
CA GLY A 36 29.18 -28.67 -15.80
C GLY A 36 28.10 -29.17 -16.74
N SER A 37 27.05 -28.38 -16.92
CA SER A 37 26.24 -28.38 -18.15
C SER A 37 26.07 -26.95 -18.63
N ASN A 38 26.52 -26.69 -19.86
CA ASN A 38 26.26 -25.47 -20.60
C ASN A 38 24.75 -25.16 -20.59
N ARG A 39 24.37 -24.00 -20.04
CA ARG A 39 23.08 -23.37 -20.32
C ARG A 39 23.38 -21.95 -20.75
N THR A 40 23.14 -21.71 -22.03
CA THR A 40 23.25 -20.44 -22.74
C THR A 40 22.35 -19.38 -22.10
N ASP A 41 22.85 -18.14 -22.06
CA ASP A 41 22.11 -16.92 -21.72
C ASP A 41 20.69 -16.91 -22.29
N GLN A 42 19.71 -16.90 -21.39
CA GLN A 42 18.31 -16.58 -21.63
C GLN A 42 17.77 -15.95 -20.34
N THR A 43 18.34 -14.82 -19.93
CA THR A 43 17.82 -14.06 -18.77
C THR A 43 17.64 -12.57 -19.02
N ASP A 44 17.91 -12.06 -20.23
CA ASP A 44 17.75 -10.63 -20.55
C ASP A 44 16.53 -10.34 -21.45
N ALA A 45 15.78 -11.36 -21.85
CA ALA A 45 14.70 -11.24 -22.83
C ALA A 45 13.30 -11.22 -22.21
N SER A 46 13.09 -11.70 -20.97
CA SER A 46 11.75 -11.73 -20.36
C SER A 46 11.35 -10.39 -19.74
N GLU A 47 12.24 -9.75 -18.98
CA GLU A 47 12.04 -8.41 -18.38
C GLU A 47 11.77 -7.36 -19.47
N ALA A 48 12.65 -7.30 -20.48
CA ALA A 48 12.49 -6.39 -21.61
C ALA A 48 11.22 -6.67 -22.45
N THR A 49 10.63 -7.86 -22.38
CA THR A 49 9.42 -8.21 -23.16
C THR A 49 8.13 -7.93 -22.38
N GLN A 50 8.12 -8.03 -21.05
CA GLN A 50 6.93 -7.70 -20.23
C GLN A 50 6.77 -6.18 -20.06
N THR A 51 7.85 -5.46 -19.75
CA THR A 51 7.81 -3.98 -19.70
C THR A 51 7.39 -3.40 -21.05
N THR A 52 7.83 -3.99 -22.17
CA THR A 52 7.42 -3.53 -23.50
C THR A 52 6.00 -3.90 -23.87
N LEU A 53 5.40 -4.97 -23.33
CA LEU A 53 3.99 -5.33 -23.57
C LEU A 53 3.03 -4.46 -22.75
N ALA A 54 3.36 -4.13 -21.49
CA ALA A 54 2.60 -3.19 -20.67
C ALA A 54 2.64 -1.77 -21.28
N VAL A 55 3.83 -1.31 -21.67
CA VAL A 55 4.01 -0.01 -22.35
C VAL A 55 3.38 0.01 -23.75
N ALA A 56 3.36 -1.11 -24.48
CA ALA A 56 2.69 -1.19 -25.78
C ALA A 56 1.17 -1.21 -25.68
N LYS A 57 0.57 -1.85 -24.66
CA LYS A 57 -0.87 -1.78 -24.38
C LYS A 57 -1.28 -0.36 -23.98
N ALA A 58 -0.49 0.30 -23.13
CA ALA A 58 -0.69 1.70 -22.75
C ALA A 58 -0.67 2.64 -23.98
N ASN A 59 0.23 2.42 -24.94
CA ASN A 59 0.34 3.22 -26.17
C ASN A 59 -0.77 3.00 -27.21
N THR A 60 -1.66 2.02 -27.03
CA THR A 60 -2.84 1.81 -27.90
C THR A 60 -4.16 2.27 -27.27
N ARG A 61 -4.13 2.81 -26.06
CA ARG A 61 -5.33 3.36 -25.40
C ARG A 61 -5.73 4.64 -26.13
N SER A 62 -7.01 4.77 -26.47
CA SER A 62 -7.60 6.11 -26.63
C SER A 62 -7.29 6.87 -25.34
N GLU A 63 -6.73 8.08 -25.41
CA GLU A 63 -6.63 8.95 -24.23
C GLU A 63 -8.02 8.95 -23.57
N LYS A 64 -8.11 8.40 -22.36
CA LYS A 64 -9.33 8.51 -21.54
C LYS A 64 -9.44 10.01 -21.28
N GLU A 65 -10.52 10.65 -21.72
CA GLU A 65 -10.76 12.06 -21.36
C GLU A 65 -10.83 12.12 -19.83
N THR A 66 -9.72 12.45 -19.19
CA THR A 66 -9.65 12.69 -17.75
C THR A 66 -9.91 14.16 -17.51
N MET A 67 -10.84 14.44 -16.60
CA MET A 67 -10.97 15.79 -16.05
C MET A 67 -9.83 15.98 -15.07
N SER A 68 -9.13 17.11 -15.18
CA SER A 68 -8.18 17.53 -14.16
C SER A 68 -8.92 18.27 -13.06
N THR A 69 -8.55 18.00 -11.81
CA THR A 69 -9.03 18.71 -10.64
C THR A 69 -7.84 19.25 -9.86
N THR A 70 -8.01 20.43 -9.24
CA THR A 70 -6.98 21.03 -8.40
C THR A 70 -7.17 20.57 -6.97
N VAL A 71 -6.09 20.08 -6.36
CA VAL A 71 -6.03 19.67 -4.96
C VAL A 71 -4.91 20.44 -4.25
N VAL A 72 -4.96 20.45 -2.92
CA VAL A 72 -3.86 20.95 -2.10
C VAL A 72 -3.19 19.76 -1.41
N GLN A 73 -1.89 19.57 -1.61
CA GLN A 73 -1.08 18.64 -0.83
C GLN A 73 -0.53 19.34 0.41
N ILE A 74 -0.74 18.74 1.58
CA ILE A 74 -0.11 19.20 2.83
C ILE A 74 1.36 18.80 2.82
N GLY A 75 2.24 19.71 3.25
CA GLY A 75 3.67 19.45 3.35
C GLY A 75 4.05 18.49 4.48
N GLU A 76 5.24 18.71 5.07
CA GLU A 76 5.91 17.77 5.98
C GLU A 76 5.36 17.73 7.41
N GLU A 77 4.50 18.68 7.78
CA GLU A 77 3.95 18.81 9.13
C GLU A 77 2.42 18.75 9.11
N ASP A 78 1.83 18.20 10.17
CA ASP A 78 0.39 18.28 10.37
C ASP A 78 0.00 19.74 10.57
N ILE A 79 -1.05 20.19 9.88
CA ILE A 79 -1.48 21.59 9.92
C ILE A 79 -2.92 21.75 10.42
N PRO A 80 -3.22 22.81 11.18
CA PRO A 80 -4.60 23.13 11.57
C PRO A 80 -5.44 23.61 10.37
N LEU A 81 -6.68 23.16 10.31
CA LEU A 81 -7.74 23.73 9.49
C LEU A 81 -8.46 24.80 10.30
N TYR A 82 -8.47 26.03 9.83
CA TYR A 82 -9.06 27.17 10.51
C TYR A 82 -10.43 27.54 9.96
N SER A 83 -11.29 28.11 10.81
CA SER A 83 -12.62 28.56 10.41
C SER A 83 -12.65 29.86 9.60
N GLN A 84 -11.55 30.62 9.58
CA GLN A 84 -11.34 31.83 8.77
C GLN A 84 -9.89 31.84 8.26
N PRO A 85 -9.54 32.64 7.23
CA PRO A 85 -8.15 32.81 6.75
C PRO A 85 -7.32 33.64 7.74
N ASP A 86 -7.23 33.15 8.97
CA ASP A 86 -6.60 33.77 10.13
C ASP A 86 -6.21 32.69 11.15
N ALA A 87 -4.92 32.64 11.51
CA ALA A 87 -4.38 31.67 12.45
C ALA A 87 -4.85 31.89 13.90
N ASP A 88 -5.39 33.07 14.21
CA ASP A 88 -6.02 33.37 15.50
C ASP A 88 -7.50 32.93 15.56
N SER A 89 -8.07 32.45 14.44
CA SER A 89 -9.44 31.94 14.39
C SER A 89 -9.55 30.54 15.02
N SER A 90 -10.78 30.02 15.12
CA SER A 90 -10.99 28.70 15.71
C SER A 90 -10.47 27.60 14.77
N GLU A 91 -9.62 26.72 15.31
CA GLU A 91 -9.23 25.46 14.67
C GLU A 91 -10.42 24.49 14.66
N ILE A 92 -10.76 24.01 13.47
CA ILE A 92 -11.83 23.03 13.21
C ILE A 92 -11.32 21.62 13.46
N THR A 93 -10.18 21.29 12.85
CA THR A 93 -9.49 20.00 12.95
C THR A 93 -8.01 20.15 12.58
N THR A 94 -7.25 19.08 12.69
CA THR A 94 -5.86 18.98 12.21
C THR A 94 -5.83 18.06 10.99
N ILE A 95 -5.14 18.49 9.94
CA ILE A 95 -4.93 17.73 8.70
C ILE A 95 -3.56 17.07 8.75
N THR A 96 -3.49 15.80 8.37
CA THR A 96 -2.25 15.02 8.42
C THR A 96 -1.28 15.48 7.34
N ARG A 97 0.02 15.53 7.65
CA ARG A 97 1.08 15.77 6.66
C ARG A 97 0.95 14.87 5.41
N GLY A 98 1.18 15.42 4.22
CA GLY A 98 1.05 14.70 2.95
C GLY A 98 -0.37 14.42 2.47
N GLU A 99 -1.42 14.73 3.25
CA GLU A 99 -2.80 14.56 2.79
C GLU A 99 -3.11 15.49 1.61
N TYR A 100 -3.93 14.99 0.67
CA TYR A 100 -4.48 15.78 -0.41
C TYR A 100 -5.91 16.21 -0.04
N VAL A 101 -6.19 17.50 -0.09
CA VAL A 101 -7.51 18.07 0.23
C VAL A 101 -8.07 18.82 -0.98
N GLU A 102 -9.39 18.93 -1.06
CA GLU A 102 -10.06 19.57 -2.19
C GLU A 102 -9.87 21.08 -2.12
N TYR A 103 -9.42 21.70 -3.21
CA TYR A 103 -9.26 23.14 -3.30
C TYR A 103 -10.57 23.84 -3.71
N ILE A 104 -10.93 24.94 -3.04
CA ILE A 104 -12.07 25.79 -3.42
C ILE A 104 -11.57 27.09 -4.07
N ASP A 105 -10.88 27.92 -3.29
CA ASP A 105 -10.32 29.21 -3.70
C ASP A 105 -9.17 29.64 -2.78
N GLU A 106 -8.58 30.81 -3.06
CA GLU A 106 -7.51 31.38 -2.28
C GLU A 106 -7.81 32.83 -1.85
N SER A 107 -7.31 33.19 -0.67
CA SER A 107 -7.36 34.55 -0.12
C SER A 107 -6.02 34.90 0.51
N TYR A 108 -5.19 35.63 -0.23
CA TYR A 108 -3.80 35.95 0.15
C TYR A 108 -3.02 34.64 0.40
N ASP A 109 -2.45 34.48 1.59
CA ASP A 109 -1.61 33.32 1.93
C ASP A 109 -2.44 32.13 2.44
N TRP A 110 -3.73 32.07 2.15
CA TRP A 110 -4.66 31.06 2.64
C TRP A 110 -5.38 30.34 1.51
N TYR A 111 -5.40 29.02 1.55
CA TYR A 111 -6.26 28.20 0.71
C TYR A 111 -7.53 27.85 1.48
N HIS A 112 -8.68 28.02 0.83
CA HIS A 112 -9.97 27.53 1.28
C HIS A 112 -10.16 26.12 0.73
N VAL A 113 -10.39 25.15 1.60
CA VAL A 113 -10.36 23.72 1.27
C VAL A 113 -11.49 22.92 1.90
N VAL A 114 -11.81 21.78 1.30
CA VAL A 114 -12.64 20.73 1.90
C VAL A 114 -11.79 19.50 2.23
N VAL A 115 -11.90 19.03 3.47
CA VAL A 115 -11.20 17.85 3.99
C VAL A 115 -12.19 16.70 4.13
N ASN A 116 -11.95 15.60 3.40
CA ASN A 116 -12.76 14.39 3.38
C ASN A 116 -14.28 14.60 3.14
N GLY A 117 -14.66 15.67 2.42
CA GLY A 117 -16.07 16.02 2.20
C GLY A 117 -16.85 16.44 3.46
N GLU A 118 -16.19 16.54 4.62
CA GLU A 118 -16.83 16.79 5.91
C GLU A 118 -16.53 18.19 6.46
N TYR A 119 -15.25 18.60 6.42
CA TYR A 119 -14.80 19.86 7.00
C TYR A 119 -14.41 20.87 5.93
N GLU A 120 -14.96 22.07 6.00
CA GLU A 120 -14.62 23.19 5.13
C GLU A 120 -13.94 24.29 5.95
N GLY A 121 -12.81 24.81 5.49
CA GLY A 121 -12.04 25.83 6.20
C GLY A 121 -10.78 26.26 5.48
N TYR A 122 -9.89 26.93 6.20
CA TYR A 122 -8.73 27.60 5.64
C TYR A 122 -7.43 27.02 6.18
N ILE A 123 -6.46 26.82 5.28
CA ILE A 123 -5.10 26.39 5.59
C ILE A 123 -4.10 27.40 5.06
N SER A 124 -2.92 27.45 5.68
CA SER A 124 -1.83 28.31 5.21
C SER A 124 -1.20 27.73 3.95
N SER A 125 -1.14 28.53 2.89
CA SER A 125 -0.43 28.22 1.64
C SER A 125 1.09 28.03 1.83
N LEU A 126 1.66 28.52 2.94
CA LEU A 126 3.09 28.41 3.21
C LEU A 126 3.58 26.96 3.41
N TYR A 127 2.68 26.08 3.84
CA TYR A 127 2.98 24.67 4.15
C TYR A 127 2.24 23.70 3.25
N SER A 128 1.81 24.17 2.08
CA SER A 128 0.99 23.38 1.18
C SER A 128 1.20 23.75 -0.28
N GLU A 129 0.97 22.81 -1.18
CA GLU A 129 1.19 22.97 -2.62
C GLU A 129 -0.09 22.69 -3.39
N LEU A 130 -0.40 23.55 -4.36
CA LEU A 130 -1.47 23.32 -5.33
C LEU A 130 -0.98 22.38 -6.42
N LEU A 131 -1.74 21.33 -6.66
CA LEU A 131 -1.44 20.33 -7.68
C LEU A 131 -2.67 20.08 -8.54
N ASP A 132 -2.48 20.06 -9.85
CA ASP A 132 -3.48 19.60 -10.79
C ASP A 132 -3.30 18.09 -10.97
N VAL A 133 -4.32 17.33 -10.57
CA VAL A 133 -4.31 15.86 -10.63
C VAL A 133 -5.43 15.35 -11.53
N ASP A 134 -5.24 14.19 -12.13
CA ASP A 134 -6.30 13.52 -12.88
C ASP A 134 -7.36 13.01 -11.93
N GLU A 135 -8.61 13.44 -12.12
CA GLU A 135 -9.75 12.93 -11.37
C GLU A 135 -10.01 11.47 -11.79
N PRO A 136 -9.95 10.50 -10.85
CA PRO A 136 -10.25 9.11 -11.18
C PRO A 136 -11.72 8.94 -11.59
N VAL A 137 -11.94 8.28 -12.72
CA VAL A 137 -13.28 7.89 -13.17
C VAL A 137 -13.37 6.37 -13.18
N THR A 138 -14.39 5.81 -12.54
CA THR A 138 -14.63 4.36 -12.53
C THR A 138 -14.63 3.82 -13.97
N PRO A 139 -13.81 2.82 -14.30
CA PRO A 139 -13.75 2.25 -15.64
C PRO A 139 -15.07 1.56 -16.00
N VAL A 140 -15.43 1.52 -17.28
CA VAL A 140 -16.71 0.94 -17.74
C VAL A 140 -16.61 -0.54 -18.15
N SER A 141 -15.40 -1.09 -18.19
CA SER A 141 -15.10 -2.49 -18.52
C SER A 141 -13.74 -2.90 -17.98
N LEU A 142 -13.49 -4.21 -17.83
CA LEU A 142 -12.20 -4.73 -17.35
C LEU A 142 -11.06 -4.41 -18.31
N GLU A 143 -11.31 -4.42 -19.62
CA GLU A 143 -10.31 -4.13 -20.64
C GLU A 143 -9.79 -2.68 -20.61
N GLU A 144 -10.56 -1.77 -20.02
CA GLU A 144 -10.17 -0.38 -19.82
C GLU A 144 -9.61 -0.09 -18.42
N THR A 145 -9.66 -1.08 -17.52
CA THR A 145 -9.22 -0.98 -16.13
C THR A 145 -7.71 -1.17 -16.02
N VAL A 146 -7.06 -0.19 -15.39
CA VAL A 146 -5.67 -0.29 -14.90
C VAL A 146 -5.68 -0.59 -13.41
N VAL A 147 -5.15 -1.74 -13.02
CA VAL A 147 -4.95 -2.12 -11.62
C VAL A 147 -3.48 -2.03 -11.29
N MET A 148 -3.13 -1.24 -10.29
CA MET A 148 -1.79 -1.23 -9.72
C MET A 148 -1.75 -2.06 -8.43
N LEU A 149 -0.80 -2.98 -8.37
CA LEU A 149 -0.54 -3.83 -7.20
C LEU A 149 0.76 -3.37 -6.56
N ASN A 150 0.71 -3.07 -5.27
CA ASN A 150 1.90 -2.86 -4.46
C ASN A 150 2.08 -4.07 -3.53
N PRO A 151 2.95 -5.03 -3.88
CA PRO A 151 3.34 -6.05 -2.93
C PRO A 151 4.18 -5.39 -1.83
N GLY A 152 3.63 -5.28 -0.62
CA GLY A 152 4.26 -4.55 0.49
C GLY A 152 5.69 -5.01 0.80
N HIS A 153 6.49 -4.10 1.35
CA HIS A 153 7.91 -4.33 1.72
C HIS A 153 8.82 -4.59 0.50
N GLY A 154 10.01 -5.17 0.71
CA GLY A 154 10.94 -5.55 -0.35
C GLY A 154 12.39 -5.14 -0.09
N GLY A 155 13.32 -5.94 -0.59
CA GLY A 155 14.76 -5.75 -0.41
C GLY A 155 15.14 -5.82 1.08
N GLU A 156 15.64 -4.72 1.63
CA GLU A 156 16.07 -4.65 3.04
C GLU A 156 14.90 -4.66 4.03
N ASP A 157 13.73 -4.18 3.63
CA ASP A 157 12.52 -4.27 4.43
C ASP A 157 11.88 -5.64 4.25
N THR A 158 11.95 -6.47 5.29
CA THR A 158 11.41 -7.82 5.27
C THR A 158 9.91 -7.89 5.50
N GLY A 159 9.32 -6.81 6.02
CA GLY A 159 8.04 -6.85 6.71
C GLY A 159 8.06 -7.76 7.93
N ALA A 160 6.88 -8.22 8.34
CA ALA A 160 6.70 -9.15 9.44
C ALA A 160 7.30 -10.53 9.14
N LEU A 161 7.65 -11.23 10.21
CA LEU A 161 8.22 -12.58 10.17
C LEU A 161 7.21 -13.56 10.73
N SER A 162 7.21 -14.77 10.18
CA SER A 162 6.52 -15.89 10.83
C SER A 162 7.14 -16.21 12.20
N ASN A 163 6.34 -16.87 13.04
CA ASN A 163 6.74 -17.31 14.38
C ASN A 163 8.03 -18.15 14.42
N ASP A 164 8.30 -18.90 13.36
CA ASP A 164 9.49 -19.75 13.18
C ASP A 164 10.62 -19.07 12.37
N TYR A 165 10.44 -17.80 11.98
CA TYR A 165 11.37 -17.00 11.17
C TYR A 165 11.68 -17.60 9.79
N TYR A 166 10.82 -18.48 9.28
CA TYR A 166 11.00 -19.14 7.99
C TYR A 166 10.41 -18.33 6.83
N TYR A 167 9.30 -17.62 7.07
CA TYR A 167 8.62 -16.81 6.06
C TYR A 167 8.80 -15.33 6.34
N TYR A 168 9.06 -14.58 5.27
CA TYR A 168 9.10 -13.13 5.24
C TYR A 168 7.84 -12.61 4.56
N GLU A 169 7.19 -11.60 5.14
CA GLU A 169 6.00 -10.99 4.56
C GLU A 169 6.25 -10.54 3.11
N LYS A 170 7.39 -9.89 2.84
CA LYS A 170 7.76 -9.41 1.50
C LYS A 170 7.73 -10.47 0.39
N ASP A 171 8.00 -11.72 0.74
CA ASP A 171 8.03 -12.84 -0.21
C ASP A 171 6.61 -13.31 -0.51
N ILE A 172 5.75 -13.32 0.53
CA ILE A 172 4.36 -13.74 0.41
C ILE A 172 3.54 -12.67 -0.30
N THR A 173 3.73 -11.38 0.01
CA THR A 173 3.07 -10.28 -0.69
C THR A 173 3.39 -10.31 -2.18
N LEU A 174 4.66 -10.53 -2.56
CA LEU A 174 5.08 -10.67 -3.95
C LEU A 174 4.44 -11.87 -4.64
N ALA A 175 4.45 -13.04 -3.99
CA ALA A 175 3.83 -14.25 -4.54
C ALA A 175 2.32 -14.07 -4.76
N THR A 176 1.62 -13.47 -3.79
CA THR A 176 0.20 -13.16 -3.89
C THR A 176 -0.07 -12.15 -5.01
N ALA A 177 0.73 -11.10 -5.14
CA ALA A 177 0.60 -10.10 -6.20
C ALA A 177 0.72 -10.71 -7.61
N GLN A 178 1.67 -11.64 -7.81
CA GLN A 178 1.86 -12.32 -9.10
C GLN A 178 0.65 -13.19 -9.47
N VAL A 179 0.03 -13.88 -8.51
CA VAL A 179 -1.20 -14.66 -8.75
C VAL A 179 -2.38 -13.74 -9.09
N ILE A 180 -2.49 -12.59 -8.41
CA ILE A 180 -3.51 -11.57 -8.73
C ILE A 180 -3.28 -11.01 -10.14
N GLN A 181 -2.03 -10.69 -10.49
CA GLN A 181 -1.67 -10.21 -11.81
C GLN A 181 -2.12 -11.16 -12.91
N ASP A 182 -1.71 -12.43 -12.83
CA ASP A 182 -2.06 -13.44 -13.82
C ASP A 182 -3.59 -13.56 -14.00
N THR A 183 -4.33 -13.50 -12.88
CA THR A 183 -5.79 -13.64 -12.87
C THR A 183 -6.49 -12.43 -13.49
N LEU A 184 -6.07 -11.21 -13.14
CA LEU A 184 -6.65 -9.97 -13.66
C LEU A 184 -6.27 -9.73 -15.12
N GLU A 185 -5.04 -10.01 -15.52
CA GLU A 185 -4.59 -9.91 -16.91
C GLU A 185 -5.34 -10.90 -17.82
N ALA A 186 -5.57 -12.13 -17.34
CA ALA A 186 -6.38 -13.12 -18.05
C ALA A 186 -7.84 -12.68 -18.23
N ALA A 187 -8.36 -11.83 -17.33
CA ALA A 187 -9.69 -11.25 -17.40
C ALA A 187 -9.77 -9.98 -18.26
N GLY A 188 -8.63 -9.45 -18.74
CA GLY A 188 -8.56 -8.32 -19.67
C GLY A 188 -7.95 -7.05 -19.08
N CYS A 189 -7.77 -6.96 -17.75
CA CYS A 189 -7.19 -5.78 -17.11
C CYS A 189 -5.76 -5.51 -17.58
N THR A 190 -5.34 -4.25 -17.49
CA THR A 190 -3.91 -3.91 -17.44
C THR A 190 -3.46 -3.94 -15.99
N VAL A 191 -2.44 -4.73 -15.67
CA VAL A 191 -1.92 -4.83 -14.30
C VAL A 191 -0.48 -4.33 -14.27
N ILE A 192 -0.17 -3.51 -13.28
CA ILE A 192 1.16 -2.94 -13.04
C ILE A 192 1.55 -3.28 -11.61
N LEU A 193 2.75 -3.85 -11.42
CA LEU A 193 3.31 -4.04 -10.09
C LEU A 193 4.29 -2.90 -9.81
N THR A 194 4.31 -2.38 -8.59
CA THR A 194 5.36 -1.46 -8.13
C THR A 194 6.72 -2.19 -8.18
N ARG A 195 6.75 -3.45 -7.70
CA ARG A 195 7.88 -4.38 -7.84
C ARG A 195 7.44 -5.77 -8.30
N ASP A 196 8.21 -6.36 -9.21
CA ASP A 196 8.05 -7.75 -9.66
C ASP A 196 9.17 -8.68 -9.14
N THR A 197 10.14 -8.12 -8.42
CA THR A 197 11.26 -8.81 -7.77
C THR A 197 11.45 -8.34 -6.32
N ASP A 198 12.44 -8.91 -5.62
CA ASP A 198 12.78 -8.54 -4.23
C ASP A 198 13.64 -7.26 -4.19
N THR A 199 13.00 -6.12 -4.45
CA THR A 199 13.62 -4.79 -4.48
C THR A 199 12.97 -3.86 -3.46
N THR A 200 13.75 -2.93 -2.91
CA THR A 200 13.23 -1.88 -2.04
C THR A 200 12.61 -0.76 -2.88
N GLU A 201 11.42 -0.31 -2.45
CA GLU A 201 10.71 0.85 -3.01
C GLU A 201 10.45 1.86 -1.91
N THR A 202 10.42 3.15 -2.24
CA THR A 202 10.02 4.17 -1.28
C THR A 202 8.51 4.37 -1.32
N LEU A 203 7.91 4.79 -0.20
CA LEU A 203 6.47 5.03 -0.12
C LEU A 203 6.04 6.19 -1.05
N ASP A 204 6.93 7.16 -1.30
CA ASP A 204 6.70 8.27 -2.23
C ASP A 204 6.66 7.76 -3.68
N ASP A 205 7.66 6.96 -4.10
CA ASP A 205 7.71 6.38 -5.45
C ASP A 205 6.46 5.52 -5.73
N ILE A 206 6.01 4.72 -4.75
CA ILE A 206 4.78 3.92 -4.86
C ILE A 206 3.55 4.79 -5.16
N CYS A 207 3.43 5.94 -4.48
CA CYS A 207 2.31 6.87 -4.69
C CYS A 207 2.42 7.56 -6.06
N GLU A 208 3.60 8.02 -6.41
CA GLU A 208 3.88 8.69 -7.69
C GLU A 208 3.63 7.75 -8.88
N ASP A 209 4.03 6.49 -8.78
CA ASP A 209 3.79 5.49 -9.81
C ASP A 209 2.29 5.22 -10.01
N SER A 210 1.52 5.11 -8.91
CA SER A 210 0.06 4.97 -8.98
C SER A 210 -0.60 6.13 -9.70
N MET A 211 -0.21 7.36 -9.35
CA MET A 211 -0.76 8.58 -9.96
C MET A 211 -0.34 8.72 -11.43
N SER A 212 0.94 8.51 -11.75
CA SER A 212 1.47 8.69 -13.10
C SER A 212 1.01 7.63 -14.09
N ASN A 213 0.75 6.40 -13.64
CA ASN A 213 0.15 5.34 -14.45
C ASN A 213 -1.38 5.43 -14.50
N GLN A 214 -1.98 6.47 -13.89
CA GLN A 214 -3.43 6.69 -13.85
C GLN A 214 -4.20 5.45 -13.38
N ALA A 215 -3.70 4.75 -12.36
CA ALA A 215 -4.32 3.51 -11.86
C ALA A 215 -5.80 3.74 -11.54
N ASP A 216 -6.70 2.93 -12.08
CA ASP A 216 -8.13 2.98 -11.75
C ASP A 216 -8.38 2.36 -10.38
N PHE A 217 -7.56 1.38 -9.98
CA PHE A 217 -7.50 0.82 -8.64
C PHE A 217 -6.05 0.59 -8.21
N PHE A 218 -5.71 0.96 -6.98
CA PHE A 218 -4.45 0.65 -6.33
C PHE A 218 -4.71 -0.26 -5.13
N PHE A 219 -4.02 -1.40 -5.07
CA PHE A 219 -4.10 -2.34 -3.95
C PHE A 219 -2.71 -2.58 -3.36
N SER A 220 -2.49 -2.12 -2.13
CA SER A 220 -1.33 -2.47 -1.31
C SER A 220 -1.59 -3.79 -0.60
N LEU A 221 -0.75 -4.80 -0.80
CA LEU A 221 -0.95 -6.14 -0.29
C LEU A 221 -0.01 -6.41 0.88
N HIS A 222 -0.57 -6.79 2.03
CA HIS A 222 0.15 -7.02 3.28
C HIS A 222 -0.38 -8.25 4.03
N TYR A 223 0.41 -8.69 5.01
CA TYR A 223 0.01 -9.68 6.01
C TYR A 223 0.40 -9.18 7.41
N ASP A 224 -0.61 -8.78 8.17
CA ASP A 224 -0.52 -8.16 9.49
C ASP A 224 0.31 -8.97 10.51
N SER A 225 0.66 -8.34 11.62
CA SER A 225 1.32 -8.97 12.75
C SER A 225 1.02 -8.24 14.04
N THR A 226 0.88 -8.98 15.13
CA THR A 226 0.66 -8.44 16.47
C THR A 226 1.92 -8.51 17.35
N GLU A 227 1.89 -7.86 18.52
CA GLU A 227 2.98 -7.95 19.51
C GLU A 227 3.16 -9.38 20.05
N TYR A 228 2.06 -10.13 20.19
CA TYR A 228 2.07 -11.48 20.74
C TYR A 228 1.59 -12.50 19.70
N MET A 229 2.33 -13.61 19.58
CA MET A 229 2.02 -14.71 18.67
C MET A 229 0.57 -15.19 18.86
N ASN A 230 -0.16 -15.40 17.76
CA ASN A 230 -1.53 -15.91 17.75
C ASN A 230 -2.57 -15.04 18.51
N ASP A 231 -2.31 -13.74 18.68
CA ASP A 231 -3.24 -12.82 19.40
C ASP A 231 -4.39 -12.31 18.50
N ALA A 232 -4.17 -12.27 17.19
CA ALA A 232 -5.18 -11.92 16.20
C ALA A 232 -5.13 -12.87 14.99
N SER A 233 -6.22 -12.87 14.21
CA SER A 233 -6.38 -13.57 12.95
C SER A 233 -7.32 -12.80 12.03
N GLY A 234 -7.31 -13.13 10.75
CA GLY A 234 -8.29 -12.64 9.80
C GLY A 234 -7.75 -11.60 8.82
N THR A 235 -8.66 -11.07 8.01
CA THR A 235 -8.38 -10.09 6.97
C THR A 235 -9.00 -8.74 7.31
N THR A 236 -8.35 -7.65 6.94
CA THR A 236 -8.86 -6.28 7.09
C THR A 236 -8.60 -5.49 5.82
N THR A 237 -9.55 -4.64 5.42
CA THR A 237 -9.39 -3.74 4.28
C THR A 237 -9.33 -2.30 4.77
N TYR A 238 -8.26 -1.60 4.44
CA TYR A 238 -8.04 -0.21 4.81
C TYR A 238 -8.24 0.73 3.64
N TYR A 239 -8.83 1.89 3.92
CA TYR A 239 -8.93 3.03 3.02
C TYR A 239 -8.58 4.32 3.78
N TYR A 240 -8.34 5.43 3.08
CA TYR A 240 -8.09 6.73 3.72
C TYR A 240 -9.21 7.74 3.44
N TYR A 241 -9.46 8.04 2.16
CA TYR A 241 -10.45 9.01 1.75
C TYR A 241 -11.86 8.42 1.75
N GLU A 242 -12.83 9.11 2.36
CA GLU A 242 -14.23 8.67 2.48
C GLU A 242 -14.88 8.35 1.12
N LYS A 243 -14.51 9.09 0.06
CA LYS A 243 -14.98 8.81 -1.30
C LYS A 243 -14.65 7.40 -1.81
N TYR A 244 -13.71 6.70 -1.18
CA TYR A 244 -13.32 5.33 -1.50
C TYR A 244 -13.89 4.28 -0.53
N ALA A 245 -14.71 4.68 0.45
CA ALA A 245 -15.36 3.74 1.37
C ALA A 245 -16.20 2.68 0.64
N ALA A 246 -16.97 3.08 -0.37
CA ALA A 246 -17.78 2.15 -1.17
C ALA A 246 -16.91 1.10 -1.91
N LEU A 247 -15.76 1.51 -2.45
CA LEU A 247 -14.80 0.59 -3.05
C LEU A 247 -14.24 -0.39 -2.01
N ALA A 248 -13.87 0.13 -0.83
CA ALA A 248 -13.37 -0.70 0.26
C ALA A 248 -14.40 -1.74 0.70
N GLU A 249 -15.67 -1.35 0.85
CA GLU A 249 -16.77 -2.24 1.23
C GLU A 249 -17.01 -3.32 0.18
N THR A 250 -17.06 -2.98 -1.11
CA THR A 250 -17.27 -3.95 -2.19
C THR A 250 -16.13 -4.97 -2.25
N ILE A 251 -14.87 -4.51 -2.19
CA ILE A 251 -13.70 -5.39 -2.23
C ILE A 251 -13.66 -6.26 -0.96
N ASN A 252 -13.88 -5.68 0.22
CA ASN A 252 -13.88 -6.42 1.47
C ASN A 252 -14.96 -7.49 1.53
N GLN A 253 -16.17 -7.20 1.02
CA GLN A 253 -17.26 -8.16 0.96
C GLN A 253 -16.91 -9.34 0.04
N SER A 254 -16.29 -9.08 -1.11
CA SER A 254 -15.85 -10.14 -2.02
C SER A 254 -14.76 -11.04 -1.41
N LEU A 255 -13.83 -10.45 -0.65
CA LEU A 255 -12.84 -11.19 0.14
C LEU A 255 -13.53 -12.03 1.23
N ALA A 256 -14.52 -11.48 1.93
CA ALA A 256 -15.28 -12.18 2.97
C ALA A 256 -16.00 -13.43 2.45
N ASP A 257 -16.56 -13.35 1.26
CA ASP A 257 -17.32 -14.44 0.65
C ASP A 257 -16.42 -15.57 0.11
N SER A 258 -15.15 -15.26 -0.16
CA SER A 258 -14.22 -16.16 -0.86
C SER A 258 -13.15 -16.76 0.04
N LEU A 259 -12.75 -16.07 1.11
CA LEU A 259 -11.60 -16.45 1.93
C LEU A 259 -12.01 -17.26 3.17
N PRO A 260 -11.19 -18.25 3.60
CA PRO A 260 -11.46 -19.06 4.78
C PRO A 260 -11.11 -18.37 6.11
N LEU A 261 -10.39 -17.25 6.06
CA LEU A 261 -10.02 -16.49 7.26
C LEU A 261 -11.17 -15.57 7.69
N GLU A 262 -11.23 -15.26 8.98
CA GLU A 262 -12.23 -14.31 9.51
C GLU A 262 -12.11 -12.95 8.79
N ASN A 263 -13.24 -12.38 8.37
CA ASN A 263 -13.26 -11.00 7.87
C ASN A 263 -13.49 -10.03 9.02
N ARG A 264 -12.57 -9.07 9.20
CA ARG A 264 -12.62 -8.04 10.25
C ARG A 264 -13.27 -6.74 9.76
N GLY A 265 -13.61 -6.67 8.48
CA GLY A 265 -14.32 -5.55 7.86
C GLY A 265 -13.39 -4.49 7.27
N VAL A 266 -13.95 -3.30 7.10
CA VAL A 266 -13.27 -2.12 6.58
C VAL A 266 -12.90 -1.15 7.71
N GLU A 267 -11.74 -0.53 7.62
CA GLU A 267 -11.29 0.49 8.56
C GLU A 267 -10.61 1.68 7.85
N VAL A 268 -10.71 2.86 8.43
CA VAL A 268 -9.91 4.02 7.98
C VAL A 268 -8.49 3.86 8.51
N GLY A 269 -7.50 3.80 7.62
CA GLY A 269 -6.09 3.58 7.95
C GLY A 269 -5.19 4.71 7.46
N ASN A 270 -4.45 5.34 8.38
CA ASN A 270 -3.53 6.44 8.05
C ASN A 270 -2.18 5.95 7.50
N PHE A 271 -2.22 5.22 6.39
CA PHE A 271 -1.05 4.71 5.69
C PHE A 271 -0.62 5.67 4.58
N GLN A 272 0.68 5.90 4.41
CA GLN A 272 1.20 6.87 3.44
C GLN A 272 0.75 6.53 2.01
N VAL A 273 0.79 5.25 1.62
CA VAL A 273 0.37 4.76 0.29
C VAL A 273 -1.13 4.96 -0.01
N LEU A 274 -1.93 5.25 1.02
CA LEU A 274 -3.35 5.61 0.86
C LEU A 274 -3.55 7.12 0.95
N ARG A 275 -2.94 7.76 1.95
CA ARG A 275 -3.06 9.20 2.20
C ARG A 275 -2.44 10.04 1.09
N GLN A 276 -1.30 9.64 0.54
CA GLN A 276 -0.58 10.38 -0.50
C GLN A 276 -0.89 9.92 -1.93
N ASN A 277 -1.94 9.10 -2.10
CA ASN A 277 -2.34 8.57 -3.39
C ASN A 277 -3.72 9.14 -3.76
N THR A 278 -3.77 9.95 -4.82
CA THR A 278 -5.02 10.56 -5.27
C THR A 278 -5.91 9.57 -6.04
N ARG A 279 -5.37 8.41 -6.42
CA ARG A 279 -6.12 7.32 -7.09
C ARG A 279 -6.94 6.50 -6.08
N PRO A 280 -7.94 5.71 -6.52
CA PRO A 280 -8.70 4.83 -5.64
C PRO A 280 -7.79 3.76 -5.03
N ALA A 281 -7.42 3.92 -3.75
CA ALA A 281 -6.37 3.16 -3.10
C ALA A 281 -6.89 2.44 -1.86
N LEU A 282 -6.61 1.13 -1.77
CA LEU A 282 -6.86 0.29 -0.59
C LEU A 282 -5.57 -0.40 -0.13
N LEU A 283 -5.47 -0.68 1.16
CA LEU A 283 -4.48 -1.60 1.73
C LEU A 283 -5.19 -2.84 2.27
N LEU A 284 -4.75 -4.01 1.85
CA LEU A 284 -5.37 -5.29 2.15
C LEU A 284 -4.45 -6.09 3.07
N GLU A 285 -4.88 -6.25 4.32
CA GLU A 285 -4.27 -7.20 5.25
C GLU A 285 -4.91 -8.57 5.05
N LEU A 286 -4.15 -9.52 4.51
CA LEU A 286 -4.66 -10.81 4.01
C LEU A 286 -4.44 -11.97 5.00
N GLY A 287 -4.26 -11.68 6.28
CA GLY A 287 -3.98 -12.66 7.35
C GLY A 287 -2.81 -12.22 8.22
N TYR A 288 -2.61 -12.89 9.36
CA TYR A 288 -1.56 -12.54 10.31
C TYR A 288 -0.31 -13.43 10.20
N MET A 289 0.85 -12.86 9.90
CA MET A 289 2.16 -13.54 9.82
C MET A 289 2.54 -14.33 11.07
N ASN A 290 2.17 -13.80 12.23
CA ASN A 290 2.47 -14.40 13.53
C ASN A 290 1.29 -15.22 14.10
N ASN A 291 0.30 -15.57 13.27
CA ASN A 291 -0.74 -16.53 13.58
C ASN A 291 -0.49 -17.85 12.81
N ASP A 292 -0.36 -18.96 13.54
CA ASP A 292 0.01 -20.25 12.97
C ASP A 292 -1.07 -20.82 12.03
N TYR A 293 -2.35 -20.51 12.26
CA TYR A 293 -3.45 -20.94 11.40
C TYR A 293 -3.53 -20.10 10.12
N ASP A 294 -3.44 -18.78 10.25
CA ASP A 294 -3.46 -17.88 9.09
C ASP A 294 -2.27 -18.17 8.20
N LEU A 295 -1.06 -18.23 8.75
CA LEU A 295 0.17 -18.53 8.01
C LEU A 295 0.07 -19.85 7.25
N ALA A 296 -0.36 -20.93 7.91
CA ALA A 296 -0.53 -22.23 7.25
C ALA A 296 -1.59 -22.20 6.13
N THR A 297 -2.50 -21.23 6.16
CA THR A 297 -3.55 -21.03 5.18
C THR A 297 -3.04 -20.20 4.00
N PHE A 298 -2.48 -19.01 4.24
CA PHE A 298 -2.17 -18.06 3.17
C PHE A 298 -0.89 -18.34 2.41
N VAL A 299 0.04 -19.14 2.95
CA VAL A 299 1.23 -19.60 2.21
C VAL A 299 0.90 -20.59 1.09
N THR A 300 -0.37 -21.01 0.98
CA THR A 300 -0.80 -21.94 -0.06
C THR A 300 -1.21 -21.20 -1.32
N ASN A 301 -0.81 -21.74 -2.48
CA ASN A 301 -1.27 -21.23 -3.78
C ASN A 301 -2.81 -21.19 -3.89
N TYR A 302 -3.50 -22.09 -3.18
CA TYR A 302 -4.96 -22.12 -3.16
C TYR A 302 -5.53 -20.85 -2.51
N TYR A 303 -4.99 -20.42 -1.37
CA TYR A 303 -5.42 -19.18 -0.75
C TYR A 303 -5.12 -17.95 -1.63
N GLN A 304 -3.90 -17.88 -2.19
CA GLN A 304 -3.51 -16.78 -3.08
C GLN A 304 -4.41 -16.70 -4.32
N GLN A 305 -4.81 -17.83 -4.89
CA GLN A 305 -5.78 -17.86 -5.99
C GLN A 305 -7.16 -17.38 -5.53
N GLN A 306 -7.63 -17.75 -4.34
CA GLN A 306 -8.92 -17.23 -3.83
C GLN A 306 -8.87 -15.71 -3.61
N VAL A 307 -7.74 -15.14 -3.18
CA VAL A 307 -7.56 -13.69 -3.10
C VAL A 307 -7.68 -13.06 -4.49
N ALA A 308 -7.01 -13.64 -5.49
CA ALA A 308 -7.07 -13.15 -6.87
C ALA A 308 -8.48 -13.21 -7.48
N ASP A 309 -9.18 -14.32 -7.27
CA ASP A 309 -10.55 -14.50 -7.75
C ASP A 309 -11.52 -13.53 -7.06
N ALA A 310 -11.35 -13.30 -5.75
CA ALA A 310 -12.13 -12.34 -4.97
C ALA A 310 -11.89 -10.90 -5.44
N LEU A 311 -10.64 -10.50 -5.67
CA LEU A 311 -10.35 -9.16 -6.20
C LEU A 311 -10.94 -8.96 -7.58
N LEU A 312 -10.85 -9.96 -8.47
CA LEU A 312 -11.49 -9.89 -9.77
C LEU A 312 -13.01 -9.70 -9.66
N GLU A 313 -13.68 -10.44 -8.77
CA GLU A 313 -15.13 -10.32 -8.60
C GLU A 313 -15.53 -8.99 -7.97
N GLY A 314 -14.83 -8.55 -6.92
CA GLY A 314 -15.07 -7.25 -6.30
C GLY A 314 -14.87 -6.07 -7.25
N ILE A 315 -13.85 -6.13 -8.13
CA ILE A 315 -13.65 -5.12 -9.17
C ILE A 315 -14.83 -5.10 -10.16
N LYS A 316 -15.30 -6.27 -10.60
CA LYS A 316 -16.47 -6.36 -11.50
C LYS A 316 -17.72 -5.78 -10.85
N GLU A 317 -17.96 -6.10 -9.59
CA GLU A 317 -19.11 -5.61 -8.84
C GLU A 317 -19.07 -4.08 -8.71
N TYR A 318 -17.91 -3.52 -8.36
CA TYR A 318 -17.74 -2.07 -8.22
C TYR A 318 -17.88 -1.33 -9.56
N ILE A 319 -17.38 -1.89 -10.65
CA ILE A 319 -17.54 -1.32 -12.00
C ILE A 319 -19.01 -1.33 -12.44
N ALA A 320 -19.80 -2.32 -12.00
CA ALA A 320 -21.19 -2.49 -12.41
C ALA A 320 -22.21 -1.68 -11.59
N SER A 321 -21.80 -1.08 -10.46
CA SER A 321 -22.65 -0.28 -9.57
C SER A 321 -22.90 1.15 -10.07
#